data_AF-A0A3Q0EKV4-F1
#
_entry.id   AF-A0A3Q0EKV4-F1
#
_cell.length_a   1.000
_cell.length_b   1.000
_cell.length_c   1.000
_cell.angle_alpha   90.00
_cell.angle_beta   90.00
_cell.angle_gamma   90.00
#
_symmetry.space_group_name_H-M   'P 1'
#
loop_
_entity.id
_entity.type
_entity.pdbx_description
1 polymer ?
#
loop_
_entity_poly.entity_id
_entity_poly.type
_entity_poly.pdbx_seq_one_letter_code
_entity_poly.pdbx_strand_id
1 'polypeptide(L)'
;MLNHVVAVEFDSFVNEWDPNFPVSDSPHIGIDINSIRSVATAPWPLESQPHGSVGKARISYQSSSKILSVSLDYPNSPVNATVLSYPVNLGTVLPEWVRFGFTGTTGDLVETHDILSWYLPLSTGKLDKRSKLEDHRTANVASDRATRKKEDKRRTRFKHRKATKPRQKRGIGDRV
;
A
#
# COMPACT_ATOMS: atom_id res chain seq x y z
N MET A 1 14.75 -9.09 25.96
CA MET A 1 14.07 -9.63 24.76
C MET A 1 13.38 -8.48 24.06
N LEU A 2 13.39 -8.43 22.73
CA LEU A 2 12.65 -7.41 21.99
C LEU A 2 11.17 -7.84 21.92
N ASN A 3 10.26 -6.94 22.28
CA ASN A 3 8.85 -7.11 21.98
C ASN A 3 8.64 -6.91 20.48
N HIS A 4 7.61 -7.54 19.93
CA HIS A 4 7.18 -7.36 18.54
C HIS A 4 5.69 -7.03 18.53
N VAL A 5 5.37 -5.86 19.07
CA VAL A 5 4.00 -5.38 19.27
C VAL A 5 3.90 -3.96 18.73
N VAL A 6 2.85 -3.75 17.94
CA VAL A 6 2.37 -2.42 17.58
C VAL A 6 0.94 -2.34 18.05
N ALA A 7 0.61 -1.30 18.81
CA ALA A 7 -0.74 -1.06 19.30
C ALA A 7 -1.21 0.35 18.93
N VAL A 8 -2.51 0.50 18.89
CA VAL A 8 -3.18 1.80 18.95
C VAL A 8 -3.94 1.76 20.26
N GLU A 9 -3.59 2.66 21.17
CA GLU A 9 -4.25 2.78 22.47
C GLU A 9 -5.30 3.87 22.44
N PHE A 10 -6.36 3.64 23.20
CA PHE A 10 -7.37 4.62 23.57
C PHE A 10 -7.30 4.71 25.08
N ASP A 11 -6.38 5.52 25.57
CA ASP A 11 -6.06 5.57 26.99
C ASP A 11 -6.95 6.60 27.69
N SER A 12 -7.80 6.09 28.58
CA SER A 12 -8.76 6.86 29.36
C SER A 12 -8.17 7.38 30.68
N PHE A 13 -6.96 6.96 31.06
CA PHE A 13 -6.36 7.27 32.35
C PHE A 13 -4.89 7.68 32.22
N VAL A 14 -4.51 8.79 32.85
CA VAL A 14 -3.15 9.31 32.72
C VAL A 14 -2.21 8.72 33.78
N ASN A 15 -1.14 8.10 33.31
CA ASN A 15 0.00 7.59 34.05
C ASN A 15 1.27 8.44 33.85
N GLU A 16 2.34 8.13 34.60
CA GLU A 16 3.61 8.88 34.56
C GLU A 16 4.34 8.84 33.21
N TRP A 17 4.01 7.88 32.34
CA TRP A 17 4.60 7.75 31.01
C TRP A 17 3.80 8.43 29.90
N ASP A 18 2.62 8.94 30.23
CA ASP A 18 1.70 9.52 29.26
C ASP A 18 2.06 10.96 28.91
N PRO A 19 1.52 11.48 27.79
CA PRO A 19 1.75 12.86 27.40
C PRO A 19 1.16 13.85 28.41
N ASN A 20 1.99 14.79 28.87
CA ASN A 20 1.53 15.95 29.63
C ASN A 20 1.00 17.00 28.64
N PHE A 21 -0.31 17.00 28.38
CA PHE A 21 -0.93 18.07 27.61
C PHE A 21 -1.11 19.33 28.48
N PRO A 22 -0.96 20.54 27.91
CA PRO A 22 -1.17 21.80 28.65
C PRO A 22 -2.63 22.03 29.07
N VAL A 23 -3.55 21.17 28.63
CA VAL A 23 -4.96 21.11 29.02
C VAL A 23 -5.17 19.75 29.70
N SER A 24 -4.93 19.73 31.01
CA SER A 24 -5.11 18.61 31.95
C SER A 24 -4.46 17.26 31.62
N ASP A 25 -4.27 16.45 32.65
CA ASP A 25 -4.08 15.00 32.56
C ASP A 25 -5.30 14.39 31.83
N SER A 26 -5.27 14.45 30.50
CA SER A 26 -6.42 14.14 29.65
C SER A 26 -6.24 12.79 28.96
N PRO A 27 -7.34 12.04 28.76
CA PRO A 27 -7.38 10.88 27.89
C PRO A 27 -6.72 11.15 26.54
N HIS A 28 -6.11 10.13 25.96
CA HIS A 28 -5.39 10.27 24.70
C HIS A 28 -5.52 9.05 23.81
N ILE A 29 -5.28 9.28 22.52
CA ILE A 29 -5.05 8.22 21.54
C ILE A 29 -3.55 8.14 21.32
N GLY A 30 -3.01 6.93 21.35
CA GLY A 30 -1.59 6.67 21.20
C GLY A 30 -1.26 5.66 20.10
N ILE A 31 -0.01 5.71 19.63
CA ILE A 31 0.59 4.67 18.78
C ILE A 31 1.79 4.12 19.52
N ASP A 32 1.73 2.83 19.83
CA ASP A 32 2.77 2.13 20.58
C ASP A 32 3.62 1.27 19.67
N ILE A 33 4.93 1.31 19.90
CA ILE A 33 5.89 0.46 19.21
C ILE A 33 6.80 -0.18 20.25
N ASN A 34 6.53 -1.45 20.57
CA ASN A 34 7.30 -2.28 21.51
C ASN A 34 7.43 -1.72 22.95
N SER A 35 6.67 -0.68 23.28
CA SER A 35 6.73 0.08 24.54
C SER A 35 5.34 0.67 24.79
N ILE A 36 4.95 0.77 26.08
CA ILE A 36 3.72 1.47 26.52
C ILE A 36 3.83 2.99 26.40
N ARG A 37 5.06 3.53 26.37
CA ARG A 37 5.26 4.95 26.09
C ARG A 37 5.06 5.17 24.58
N SER A 38 3.89 5.69 24.22
CA SER A 38 3.49 6.04 22.86
C SER A 38 4.55 6.84 22.09
N VAL A 39 4.78 6.49 20.82
CA VAL A 39 5.67 7.24 19.91
C VAL A 39 4.99 8.45 19.28
N ALA A 40 3.66 8.49 19.30
CA ALA A 40 2.84 9.60 18.86
C ALA A 40 1.52 9.59 19.62
N THR A 41 1.02 10.76 19.97
CA THR A 41 -0.22 10.91 20.76
C THR A 41 -1.09 12.03 20.21
N ALA A 42 -2.40 11.91 20.37
CA ALA A 42 -3.36 12.98 20.15
C ALA A 42 -4.32 13.09 21.35
N PRO A 43 -4.70 14.30 21.78
CA PRO A 43 -5.71 14.47 22.83
C PRO A 43 -7.02 13.80 22.43
N TRP A 44 -7.60 13.02 23.34
CA TRP A 44 -8.93 12.44 23.18
C TRP A 44 -9.90 13.19 24.08
N PRO A 45 -10.81 14.00 23.52
CA PRO A 45 -11.79 14.77 24.30
C PRO A 45 -12.95 13.89 24.78
N LEU A 46 -12.61 12.85 25.56
CA LEU A 46 -13.54 11.85 26.09
C LEU A 46 -14.59 12.51 26.98
N GLU A 47 -14.20 13.43 27.85
CA GLU A 47 -15.11 14.16 28.76
C GLU A 47 -16.14 15.01 28.02
N SER A 48 -15.87 15.38 26.76
CA SER A 48 -16.81 16.14 25.93
C SER A 48 -17.84 15.24 25.22
N GLN A 49 -17.79 13.93 25.44
CA GLN A 49 -18.75 12.99 24.86
C GLN A 49 -19.89 12.69 25.85
N PRO A 50 -21.15 12.63 25.39
CA PRO A 50 -22.25 12.13 26.21
C PRO A 50 -21.96 10.74 26.78
N HIS A 51 -22.40 10.47 28.01
CA HIS A 51 -22.22 9.14 28.61
C HIS A 51 -22.87 8.04 27.76
N GLY A 52 -22.17 6.93 27.55
CA GLY A 52 -22.63 5.83 26.69
C GLY A 52 -22.46 6.09 25.19
N SER A 53 -21.74 7.14 24.78
CA SER A 53 -21.43 7.39 23.38
C SER A 53 -20.62 6.24 22.77
N VAL A 54 -21.03 5.79 21.59
CA VAL A 54 -20.35 4.72 20.85
C VAL A 54 -19.33 5.33 19.91
N GLY A 55 -18.05 5.13 20.22
CA GLY A 55 -16.93 5.54 19.36
C GLY A 55 -16.77 4.64 18.14
N LYS A 56 -16.30 5.22 17.04
CA LYS A 56 -15.94 4.52 15.81
C LYS A 56 -14.46 4.76 15.52
N ALA A 57 -13.65 3.74 15.77
CA ALA A 57 -12.23 3.76 15.44
C ALA A 57 -11.98 3.22 14.02
N ARG A 58 -11.12 3.91 13.28
CA ARG A 58 -10.57 3.41 12.01
C ARG A 58 -9.06 3.44 12.09
N ILE A 59 -8.45 2.28 11.89
CA ILE A 59 -7.00 2.10 11.85
C ILE A 59 -6.64 1.68 10.42
N SER A 60 -5.69 2.37 9.81
CA SER A 60 -5.23 2.07 8.46
C SER A 60 -3.72 2.16 8.38
N TYR A 61 -3.13 1.22 7.64
CA TYR A 61 -1.70 1.24 7.33
C TYR A 61 -1.52 1.21 5.83
N GLN A 62 -0.76 2.16 5.30
CA GLN A 62 -0.39 2.19 3.89
C GLN A 62 1.07 1.81 3.73
N SER A 63 1.34 0.65 3.12
CA SER A 63 2.69 0.08 3.04
C SER A 63 3.63 0.84 2.09
N SER A 64 3.09 1.50 1.07
CA SER A 64 3.87 2.31 0.13
C SER A 64 4.45 3.58 0.76
N SER A 65 3.66 4.25 1.60
CA SER A 65 4.09 5.45 2.34
C SER A 65 4.63 5.12 3.74
N LYS A 66 4.40 3.91 4.25
CA LYS A 66 4.76 3.46 5.60
C LYS A 66 4.13 4.34 6.68
N ILE A 67 2.86 4.69 6.50
CA ILE A 67 2.10 5.52 7.44
C ILE A 67 1.03 4.67 8.10
N LEU A 68 1.05 4.64 9.43
CA LEU A 68 -0.05 4.15 10.27
C LEU A 68 -0.90 5.36 10.67
N SER A 69 -2.21 5.30 10.38
CA SER A 69 -3.17 6.35 10.67
C SER A 69 -4.34 5.82 11.48
N VAL A 70 -4.78 6.61 12.45
CA VAL A 70 -5.90 6.36 13.35
C VAL A 70 -6.87 7.52 13.25
N SER A 71 -8.16 7.22 13.23
CA SER A 71 -9.21 8.20 13.51
C SER A 71 -10.23 7.63 14.48
N LEU A 72 -10.69 8.45 15.42
CA LEU A 72 -11.81 8.17 16.32
C LEU A 72 -12.88 9.24 16.14
N ASP A 73 -14.08 8.80 15.79
CA ASP A 73 -15.26 9.67 15.70
C ASP A 73 -16.40 9.16 16.59
N TYR A 74 -17.20 10.08 17.10
CA TYR A 74 -18.44 9.80 17.80
C TYR A 74 -19.60 10.34 16.95
N PRO A 75 -20.49 9.48 16.43
CA PRO A 75 -21.62 9.94 15.64
C PRO A 75 -22.48 10.94 16.42
N ASN A 76 -22.83 12.07 15.78
CA ASN A 76 -23.60 13.17 16.37
C ASN A 76 -22.91 13.92 17.51
N SER A 77 -21.60 13.72 17.72
CA SER A 77 -20.83 14.52 18.66
C SER A 77 -20.64 15.95 18.15
N PRO A 78 -20.70 16.97 19.02
CA PRO A 78 -20.30 18.33 18.67
C PRO A 78 -18.79 18.48 18.50
N VAL A 79 -18.01 17.45 18.87
CA VAL A 79 -16.55 17.45 18.79
C VAL A 79 -16.10 16.76 17.51
N ASN A 80 -15.10 17.36 16.85
CA ASN A 80 -14.49 16.78 15.66
C ASN A 80 -13.80 15.45 15.98
N ALA A 81 -13.69 14.61 14.96
CA ALA A 81 -12.93 13.36 15.05
C ALA A 81 -11.47 13.63 15.47
N THR A 82 -10.96 12.79 16.37
CA THR A 82 -9.54 12.79 16.72
C THR A 82 -8.79 11.99 15.66
N VAL A 83 -7.68 12.54 15.15
CA VAL A 83 -6.87 11.90 14.11
C VAL A 83 -5.41 11.91 14.53
N LEU A 84 -4.74 10.78 14.36
CA LEU A 84 -3.32 10.59 14.65
C LEU A 84 -2.67 9.83 13.49
N SER A 85 -1.44 10.16 13.15
CA SER A 85 -0.67 9.42 12.15
C SER A 85 0.80 9.40 12.51
N TYR A 86 1.45 8.27 12.24
CA TYR A 86 2.87 8.10 12.51
C TYR A 86 3.56 7.33 11.39
N PRO A 87 4.72 7.82 10.90
CA PRO A 87 5.52 7.08 9.93
C PRO A 87 6.23 5.91 10.61
N VAL A 88 5.85 4.69 10.25
CA VAL A 88 6.45 3.46 10.78
C VAL A 88 6.56 2.40 9.69
N ASN A 89 7.73 1.79 9.57
CA ASN A 89 7.91 0.61 8.73
C ASN A 89 7.54 -0.65 9.53
N LEU A 90 6.29 -1.12 9.42
CA LEU A 90 5.85 -2.29 10.21
C LEU A 90 6.69 -3.55 9.96
N GLY A 91 7.26 -3.71 8.76
CA GLY A 91 8.12 -4.86 8.43
C GLY A 91 9.48 -4.88 9.12
N THR A 92 9.88 -3.81 9.80
CA THR A 92 11.09 -3.79 10.66
C THR A 92 10.75 -3.97 12.14
N VAL A 93 9.46 -3.96 12.50
CA VAL A 93 8.99 -4.03 13.88
C VAL A 93 8.34 -5.38 14.15
N LEU A 94 7.44 -5.82 13.28
CA LEU A 94 6.65 -7.03 13.41
C LEU A 94 7.25 -8.18 12.59
N PRO A 95 7.10 -9.43 13.03
CA PRO A 95 7.40 -10.60 12.20
C PRO A 95 6.48 -10.68 10.98
N GLU A 96 6.83 -11.54 10.03
CA GLU A 96 6.01 -11.77 8.82
C GLU A 96 4.57 -12.22 9.14
N TRP A 97 4.40 -12.99 10.22
CA TRP A 97 3.12 -13.53 10.65
C TRP A 97 2.69 -12.89 11.97
N VAL A 98 1.51 -12.26 11.96
CA VAL A 98 0.97 -11.53 13.11
C VAL A 98 -0.44 -12.00 13.46
N ARG A 99 -0.89 -11.66 14.66
CA ARG A 99 -2.28 -11.75 15.07
C ARG A 99 -2.81 -10.35 15.35
N PHE A 100 -4.08 -10.15 15.06
CA PHE A 100 -4.82 -8.94 15.40
C PHE A 100 -5.78 -9.27 16.55
N GLY A 101 -6.02 -8.30 17.41
CA GLY A 101 -6.96 -8.45 18.52
C GLY A 101 -7.12 -7.15 19.28
N PHE A 102 -7.92 -7.24 20.34
CA PHE A 102 -8.16 -6.16 21.28
C PHE A 102 -7.69 -6.58 22.65
N THR A 103 -7.28 -5.60 23.44
CA THR A 103 -7.05 -5.75 24.87
C THR A 103 -7.69 -4.55 25.55
N GLY A 104 -8.16 -4.74 26.78
CA GLY A 104 -8.72 -3.71 27.63
C GLY A 104 -8.43 -4.09 29.07
N THR A 105 -8.17 -3.11 29.91
CA THR A 105 -7.80 -3.35 31.31
C THR A 105 -8.43 -2.29 32.19
N THR A 106 -8.60 -2.62 33.47
CA THR A 106 -9.06 -1.68 34.48
C THR A 106 -8.03 -1.66 35.62
N GLY A 107 -8.09 -0.64 36.45
CA GLY A 107 -7.25 -0.50 37.63
C GLY A 107 -8.12 -0.17 38.84
N ASP A 108 -7.66 0.79 39.65
CA ASP A 108 -8.44 1.31 40.79
C ASP A 108 -9.72 2.03 40.32
N LEU A 109 -9.67 2.62 39.11
CA LEU A 109 -10.84 3.12 38.39
C LEU A 109 -11.31 2.08 37.37
N VAL A 110 -12.62 2.00 37.17
CA VAL A 110 -13.28 0.97 36.36
C VAL A 110 -14.10 1.57 35.22
N GLU A 111 -14.07 0.89 34.07
CA GLU A 111 -14.88 1.19 32.91
C GLU A 111 -15.18 -0.10 32.12
N THR A 112 -16.17 -0.07 31.24
CA THR A 112 -16.46 -1.19 30.33
C THR A 112 -15.72 -1.04 29.02
N HIS A 113 -15.29 -2.17 28.46
CA HIS A 113 -14.51 -2.24 27.22
C HIS A 113 -15.26 -3.10 26.19
N ASP A 114 -16.31 -2.53 25.59
CA ASP A 114 -17.24 -3.27 24.74
C ASP A 114 -16.94 -3.09 23.25
N ILE A 115 -16.55 -4.17 22.57
CA ILE A 115 -16.42 -4.19 21.11
C ILE A 115 -17.76 -4.56 20.48
N LEU A 116 -18.50 -3.56 19.99
CA LEU A 116 -19.83 -3.78 19.39
C LEU A 116 -19.76 -4.34 17.97
N SER A 117 -18.69 -4.03 17.23
CA SER A 117 -18.44 -4.58 15.89
C SER A 117 -16.98 -4.39 15.49
N TRP A 118 -16.46 -5.29 14.66
CA TRP A 118 -15.13 -5.18 14.07
C TRP A 118 -15.13 -5.76 12.65
N TYR A 119 -14.42 -5.08 11.75
CA TYR A 119 -14.08 -5.59 10.42
C TYR A 119 -12.62 -5.27 10.09
N LEU A 120 -11.90 -6.21 9.47
CA LEU A 120 -10.50 -6.04 9.09
C LEU A 120 -10.29 -6.42 7.61
N PRO A 121 -10.29 -5.45 6.69
CA PRO A 121 -9.94 -5.71 5.30
C PRO A 121 -8.41 -5.69 5.15
N LEU A 122 -7.86 -6.74 4.54
CA LEU A 122 -6.45 -6.79 4.15
C LEU A 122 -6.34 -6.72 2.64
N SER A 123 -5.45 -5.86 2.14
CA SER A 123 -5.09 -5.82 0.74
C SER A 123 -3.60 -6.13 0.60
N THR A 124 -3.29 -7.28 0.05
CA THR A 124 -1.95 -7.52 -0.46
C THR A 124 -1.88 -6.85 -1.82
N GLY A 125 -0.98 -5.88 -1.99
CA GLY A 125 -0.71 -5.29 -3.29
C GLY A 125 -0.47 -6.43 -4.28
N LYS A 126 -1.40 -6.66 -5.20
CA LYS A 126 -1.26 -7.63 -6.27
C LYS A 126 -0.04 -7.16 -7.07
N LEU A 127 1.12 -7.78 -6.89
CA LEU A 127 2.17 -7.71 -7.89
C LEU A 127 1.56 -8.34 -9.13
N ASP A 128 1.07 -7.50 -10.03
CA ASP A 128 0.39 -7.97 -11.23
C ASP A 128 1.41 -8.68 -12.12
N LYS A 129 1.55 -10.00 -11.93
CA LYS A 129 2.40 -10.85 -12.78
C LYS A 129 1.88 -10.87 -14.23
N ARG A 130 0.68 -10.36 -14.51
CA ARG A 130 0.14 -10.28 -15.88
C ARG A 130 0.81 -9.18 -16.71
N SER A 131 1.22 -8.05 -16.12
CA SER A 131 1.85 -6.97 -16.89
C SER A 131 3.17 -7.41 -17.52
N LYS A 132 4.03 -8.11 -16.75
CA LYS A 132 5.30 -8.65 -17.28
C LYS A 132 5.10 -9.70 -18.38
N LEU A 133 4.05 -10.53 -18.31
CA LEU A 133 3.81 -11.57 -19.32
C LEU A 133 3.22 -10.97 -20.61
N GLU A 134 2.36 -9.96 -20.51
CA GLU A 134 1.80 -9.22 -21.65
C GLU A 134 2.88 -8.39 -22.35
N ASP A 135 3.79 -7.75 -21.60
CA ASP A 135 4.93 -7.00 -22.16
C ASP A 135 5.92 -7.92 -22.89
N HIS A 136 6.23 -9.10 -22.33
CA HIS A 136 7.08 -10.09 -23.03
C HIS A 136 6.41 -10.66 -24.28
N ARG A 137 5.08 -10.90 -24.24
CA ARG A 137 4.33 -11.40 -25.40
C ARG A 137 4.26 -10.36 -26.51
N THR A 138 3.98 -9.10 -26.20
CA THR A 138 3.92 -8.01 -27.18
C THR A 138 5.28 -7.72 -27.80
N ALA A 139 6.37 -7.77 -27.01
CA ALA A 139 7.74 -7.65 -27.52
C ALA A 139 8.10 -8.77 -28.53
N ASN A 140 7.74 -10.02 -28.22
CA ASN A 140 7.99 -11.15 -29.11
C ASN A 140 7.19 -11.05 -30.42
N VAL A 141 5.91 -10.66 -30.36
CA VAL A 141 5.07 -10.45 -31.55
C VAL A 141 5.60 -9.30 -32.42
N ALA A 142 6.08 -8.21 -31.81
CA ALA A 142 6.68 -7.10 -32.55
C ALA A 142 7.98 -7.51 -33.26
N SER A 143 8.82 -8.30 -32.59
CA SER A 143 10.07 -8.85 -33.15
C SER A 143 9.79 -9.76 -34.36
N ASP A 144 8.84 -10.69 -34.24
CA ASP A 144 8.43 -11.60 -35.32
C ASP A 144 7.83 -10.86 -36.52
N ARG A 145 7.08 -9.78 -36.26
CA ARG A 145 6.54 -8.96 -37.34
C ARG A 145 7.63 -8.16 -38.07
N ALA A 146 8.65 -7.71 -37.33
CA ALA A 146 9.79 -6.99 -37.90
C ALA A 146 10.69 -7.91 -38.74
N THR A 147 10.92 -9.16 -38.31
CA THR A 147 11.70 -10.15 -39.07
C THR A 147 11.01 -10.53 -40.38
N ARG A 148 9.69 -10.81 -40.34
CA ARG A 148 8.90 -11.09 -41.56
C ARG A 148 8.93 -9.94 -42.56
N LYS A 149 8.78 -8.68 -42.10
CA LYS A 149 8.87 -7.50 -42.98
C LYS A 149 10.26 -7.33 -43.63
N LYS A 150 11.35 -7.65 -42.91
CA LYS A 150 12.71 -7.62 -43.47
C LYS A 150 12.91 -8.69 -44.54
N GLU A 151 12.37 -9.88 -44.33
CA GLU A 151 12.47 -10.98 -45.29
C GLU A 151 11.68 -10.70 -46.57
N ASP A 152 10.49 -10.12 -46.43
CA ASP A 152 9.64 -9.79 -47.58
C ASP A 152 10.24 -8.65 -48.44
N LYS A 153 10.88 -7.67 -47.79
CA LYS A 153 11.71 -6.65 -48.48
C LYS A 153 12.92 -7.24 -49.20
N ARG A 154 13.56 -8.28 -48.64
CA ARG A 154 14.68 -8.98 -49.31
C ARG A 154 14.19 -9.76 -50.52
N ARG A 155 13.05 -10.45 -50.43
CA ARG A 155 12.45 -11.21 -51.55
C ARG A 155 12.04 -10.29 -52.71
N THR A 156 11.42 -9.15 -52.42
CA THR A 156 11.01 -8.17 -53.45
C THR A 156 12.21 -7.52 -54.15
N ARG A 157 13.28 -7.17 -53.42
CA ARG A 157 14.55 -6.69 -54.00
C ARG A 157 15.23 -7.74 -54.88
N PHE A 158 15.19 -9.02 -54.49
CA PHE A 158 15.77 -10.11 -55.28
C PHE A 158 15.01 -10.33 -56.60
N LYS A 159 13.68 -10.23 -56.58
CA LYS A 159 12.85 -10.30 -57.81
C LYS A 159 13.16 -9.15 -58.77
N HIS A 160 13.33 -7.91 -58.27
CA HIS A 160 13.68 -6.76 -59.11
C HIS A 160 15.05 -6.90 -59.79
N ARG A 161 16.07 -7.44 -59.09
CA ARG A 161 17.42 -7.63 -59.67
C ARG A 161 17.49 -8.72 -60.74
N LYS A 162 16.55 -9.68 -60.77
CA LYS A 162 16.49 -10.70 -61.83
C LYS A 162 15.80 -10.21 -63.10
N ALA A 163 14.97 -9.17 -63.04
CA ALA A 163 14.26 -8.63 -64.20
C ALA A 163 15.13 -7.71 -65.08
N THR A 164 16.26 -7.22 -64.57
CA THR A 164 17.18 -6.33 -65.30
C THR A 164 18.47 -7.05 -65.72
N LYS A 165 18.38 -7.91 -66.74
CA LYS A 165 19.56 -8.33 -67.53
C LYS A 165 19.32 -7.99 -69.01
N PRO A 166 20.19 -7.20 -69.68
CA PRO A 166 20.03 -6.91 -71.09
C PRO A 166 20.44 -8.10 -71.98
N ARG A 167 19.68 -8.29 -73.06
CA ARG A 167 19.85 -9.31 -74.09
C ARG A 167 20.88 -8.80 -75.11
N GLN A 168 22.14 -9.27 -75.04
CA GLN A 168 23.12 -9.05 -76.12
C GLN A 168 22.70 -9.86 -77.35
N LYS A 169 22.32 -9.16 -78.43
CA LYS A 169 22.09 -9.75 -79.75
C LYS A 169 23.44 -10.00 -80.44
N ARG A 170 23.61 -11.23 -80.94
CA ARG A 170 24.64 -11.64 -81.89
C ARG A 170 24.09 -11.48 -83.32
N GLY A 171 24.87 -10.93 -84.24
CA GLY A 171 24.66 -10.93 -85.70
C GLY A 171 26.05 -10.78 -86.33
N ILE A 172 26.72 -11.88 -86.66
CA ILE A 172 26.81 -12.53 -87.99
C ILE A 172 27.68 -11.71 -88.93
N GLY A 173 28.85 -12.27 -89.26
CA GLY A 173 29.80 -11.75 -90.22
C GLY A 173 29.70 -12.46 -91.56
N ASP A 174 30.08 -11.71 -92.60
CA ASP A 174 30.11 -12.12 -94.00
C ASP A 174 31.45 -12.78 -94.39
N ARG A 175 31.33 -13.87 -95.17
CA ARG A 175 32.28 -14.42 -96.18
C ARG A 175 31.37 -15.23 -97.13
N VAL A 176 31.41 -15.14 -98.46
CA VAL A 176 32.45 -14.84 -99.46
C VAL A 176 31.81 -14.05 -100.60
#